data_AF-A0A537TS24-F1
#
_entry.id   AF-A0A537TS24-F1
#
_cell.length_a   1.000
_cell.length_b   1.000
_cell.length_c   1.000
_cell.angle_alpha   90.00
_cell.angle_beta   90.00
_cell.angle_gamma   90.00
#
_symmetry.space_group_name_H-M   'P 1'
#
loop_
_entity.id
_entity.type
_entity.pdbx_description
1 polymer ?
#
loop_
_entity_poly.entity_id
_entity_poly.type
_entity_poly.pdbx_seq_one_letter_code
_entity_poly.pdbx_strand_id
1 'polypeptide(L)'
;MFKVISAFALGSLLCGAALADGMEYQPRRSYQRFYLPAERHVIEVVQPPYSGNFIINGARFTALTPACFAWVAGERIRLLAGDWNGRCVVALFYNLSRRNTCEMWCGGGRW
;
A
#
# COMPACT_ATOMS: atom_id res chain seq x y z
N MET A 1 25.66 -24.96 68.85
CA MET A 1 24.49 -25.71 68.35
C MET A 1 23.70 -24.77 67.46
N PHE A 2 23.87 -24.87 66.14
CA PHE A 2 23.23 -24.01 65.15
C PHE A 2 21.89 -24.60 64.74
N LYS A 3 20.78 -23.97 65.15
CA LYS A 3 19.44 -24.24 64.62
C LYS A 3 18.62 -22.95 64.67
N VAL A 4 18.65 -22.17 63.60
CA VAL A 4 17.47 -21.44 63.12
C VAL A 4 17.49 -21.55 61.61
N ILE A 5 16.76 -22.54 61.12
CA ILE A 5 16.50 -22.80 59.71
C ILE A 5 15.26 -22.01 59.33
N SER A 6 15.30 -21.45 58.11
CA SER A 6 14.14 -21.11 57.28
C SER A 6 13.30 -19.90 57.70
N ALA A 7 13.35 -18.86 56.87
CA ALA A 7 12.17 -18.34 56.16
C ALA A 7 12.45 -17.01 55.41
N PHE A 8 13.38 -16.94 54.46
CA PHE A 8 13.44 -15.79 53.52
C PHE A 8 14.07 -16.17 52.17
N ALA A 9 13.62 -17.26 51.55
CA ALA A 9 14.03 -17.65 50.20
C ALA A 9 12.82 -17.89 49.28
N LEU A 10 11.81 -17.03 49.37
CA LEU A 10 10.56 -17.14 48.60
C LEU A 10 10.08 -15.77 48.09
N GLY A 11 11.00 -14.97 47.55
CA GLY A 11 10.71 -13.61 47.07
C GLY A 11 11.19 -13.28 45.66
N SER A 12 11.77 -14.23 44.92
CA SER A 12 12.49 -13.92 43.66
C SER A 12 11.88 -14.55 42.40
N LEU A 13 10.57 -14.82 42.38
CA LEU A 13 9.92 -15.54 41.26
C LEU A 13 8.88 -14.75 40.46
N LEU A 14 8.80 -13.43 40.61
CA LEU A 14 7.85 -12.62 39.84
C LEU A 14 8.51 -11.35 39.30
N CYS A 15 9.37 -11.54 38.30
CA CYS A 15 9.65 -10.55 37.26
C CYS A 15 10.36 -11.30 36.14
N GLY A 16 9.61 -12.19 35.48
CA GLY A 16 10.04 -12.71 34.19
C GLY A 16 10.27 -11.52 33.27
N ALA A 17 11.49 -11.37 32.79
CA ALA A 17 11.81 -10.40 31.76
C ALA A 17 10.79 -10.61 30.63
N ALA A 18 9.94 -9.61 30.40
CA ALA A 18 9.20 -9.49 29.18
C ALA A 18 10.25 -9.30 28.09
N LEU A 19 10.80 -10.41 27.61
CA LEU A 19 11.48 -10.47 26.34
C LEU A 19 10.43 -10.04 25.34
N ALA A 20 10.49 -8.78 24.96
CA ALA A 20 9.90 -8.29 23.75
C ALA A 20 10.51 -9.16 22.64
N ASP A 21 9.83 -10.27 22.33
CA ASP A 21 10.03 -10.97 21.07
C ASP A 21 9.87 -9.88 20.03
N GLY A 22 11.01 -9.48 19.44
CA GLY A 22 11.04 -8.62 18.30
C GLY A 22 10.23 -9.33 17.25
N MET A 23 8.96 -8.95 17.13
CA MET A 23 8.12 -9.39 16.03
C MET A 23 8.76 -8.74 14.82
N GLU A 24 9.66 -9.49 14.21
CA GLU A 24 10.29 -9.13 12.96
C GLU A 24 9.14 -8.92 11.99
N TYR A 25 8.83 -7.64 11.77
CA TYR A 25 7.77 -7.23 10.87
C TYR A 25 8.27 -7.57 9.49
N GLN A 26 8.11 -8.83 9.07
CA GLN A 26 8.23 -9.20 7.68
C GLN A 26 7.10 -8.44 6.98
N PRO A 27 7.41 -7.41 6.17
CA PRO A 27 6.38 -6.83 5.34
C PRO A 27 5.99 -7.96 4.41
N ARG A 28 4.81 -8.55 4.62
CA ARG A 28 4.20 -9.48 3.67
C ARG A 28 4.00 -8.72 2.37
N ARG A 29 5.05 -8.65 1.55
CA ARG A 29 4.99 -8.29 0.13
C ARG A 29 4.39 -9.48 -0.62
N SER A 30 3.24 -9.96 -0.16
CA SER A 30 2.37 -10.75 -1.00
C SER A 30 1.58 -9.74 -1.82
N TYR A 31 2.18 -9.29 -2.93
CA TYR A 31 1.37 -8.74 -4.02
C TYR A 31 0.55 -9.90 -4.56
N GLN A 32 -0.50 -10.30 -3.82
CA GLN A 32 -1.56 -11.11 -4.40
C GLN A 32 -2.09 -10.28 -5.56
N ARG A 33 -1.81 -10.75 -6.76
CA ARG A 33 -2.22 -10.14 -8.02
C ARG A 33 -3.73 -10.34 -8.15
N PHE A 34 -4.49 -9.63 -7.33
CA PHE A 34 -5.94 -9.58 -7.41
C PHE A 34 -6.28 -8.77 -8.64
N TYR A 35 -6.41 -9.47 -9.78
CA TYR A 35 -7.10 -8.91 -10.93
C TYR A 35 -8.56 -8.74 -10.55
N LEU A 36 -8.89 -7.55 -10.04
CA LEU A 36 -10.27 -7.13 -9.93
C LEU A 36 -10.87 -7.12 -11.35
N PRO A 37 -12.16 -7.46 -11.52
CA PRO A 37 -12.85 -7.21 -12.77
C PRO A 37 -12.61 -5.77 -13.23
N ALA A 38 -12.52 -5.52 -14.54
CA ALA A 38 -12.15 -4.21 -15.11
C ALA A 38 -12.98 -3.03 -14.55
N GLU A 39 -14.20 -3.31 -14.10
CA GLU A 39 -15.16 -2.36 -13.52
C GLU A 39 -14.89 -2.03 -12.03
N ARG A 40 -13.95 -2.72 -11.38
CA ARG A 40 -13.66 -2.63 -9.95
C ARG A 40 -12.25 -2.15 -9.63
N HIS A 41 -11.43 -1.81 -10.62
CA HIS A 41 -10.09 -1.31 -10.35
C HIS A 41 -10.14 0.04 -9.63
N VAL A 42 -9.14 0.24 -8.79
CA VAL A 42 -8.94 1.44 -8.00
C VAL A 42 -7.54 1.99 -8.24
N ILE A 43 -7.36 3.26 -7.91
CA ILE A 43 -6.04 3.84 -7.72
C ILE A 43 -5.43 3.22 -6.47
N GLU A 44 -4.36 2.44 -6.61
CA GLU A 44 -3.75 1.72 -5.48
C GLU A 44 -2.89 2.65 -4.64
N VAL A 45 -2.07 3.47 -5.31
CA VAL A 45 -1.13 4.39 -4.68
C VAL A 45 -1.12 5.72 -5.42
N VAL A 46 -1.02 6.81 -4.65
CA VAL A 46 -0.66 8.15 -5.14
C VAL A 46 0.54 8.63 -4.35
N GLN A 47 1.69 8.80 -5.00
CA GLN A 47 2.90 9.19 -4.29
C GLN A 47 3.83 10.08 -5.13
N PRO A 48 4.14 11.30 -4.65
CA PRO A 48 3.56 11.99 -3.49
C PRO A 48 2.05 12.26 -3.61
N PRO A 49 1.31 12.57 -2.53
CA PRO A 49 -0.09 12.98 -2.63
C PRO A 49 -0.26 14.12 -3.63
N TYR A 50 -1.29 14.05 -4.47
CA TYR A 50 -1.60 15.04 -5.52
C TYR A 50 -0.53 15.22 -6.61
N SER A 51 0.50 14.36 -6.67
CA SER A 51 1.59 14.47 -7.66
C SER A 51 1.21 14.06 -9.08
N GLY A 52 0.09 13.33 -9.24
CA GLY A 52 -0.23 12.71 -10.51
C GLY A 52 0.58 11.45 -10.80
N ASN A 53 1.32 10.90 -9.83
CA ASN A 53 2.00 9.61 -9.95
C ASN A 53 1.16 8.52 -9.29
N PHE A 54 0.84 7.50 -10.08
CA PHE A 54 -0.11 6.46 -9.69
C PHE A 54 0.50 5.07 -9.79
N ILE A 55 0.06 4.19 -8.88
CA ILE A 55 0.10 2.75 -9.11
C ILE A 55 -1.35 2.30 -9.33
N ILE A 56 -1.59 1.66 -10.48
CA ILE A 56 -2.89 1.10 -10.85
C ILE A 56 -2.63 -0.31 -11.39
N ASN A 57 -3.33 -1.30 -10.85
CA ASN A 57 -3.13 -2.71 -11.22
C ASN A 57 -1.65 -3.13 -11.15
N GLY A 58 -0.93 -2.66 -10.13
CA GLY A 58 0.50 -2.88 -9.95
C GLY A 58 1.43 -2.21 -10.98
N ALA A 59 0.91 -1.46 -11.95
CA ALA A 59 1.68 -0.73 -12.95
C ALA A 59 1.77 0.76 -12.63
N ARG A 60 2.87 1.40 -13.06
CA ARG A 60 3.14 2.82 -12.82
C ARG A 60 2.58 3.68 -13.94
N PHE A 61 1.90 4.75 -13.56
CA PHE A 61 1.35 5.74 -14.48
C PHE A 61 1.66 7.16 -13.99
N THR A 62 1.84 8.09 -14.93
CA THR A 62 2.13 9.49 -14.62
C THR A 62 1.19 10.40 -15.39
N ALA A 63 0.53 11.30 -14.67
CA ALA A 63 -0.43 12.25 -15.20
C ALA A 63 0.16 13.07 -16.36
N LEU A 64 -0.62 13.15 -17.43
CA LEU A 64 -0.43 14.08 -18.55
C LEU A 64 -1.32 15.31 -18.39
N THR A 65 -2.57 15.10 -17.99
CA THR A 65 -3.58 16.16 -17.88
C THR A 65 -3.70 16.71 -16.46
N PRO A 66 -3.98 18.01 -16.27
CA PRO A 66 -4.16 18.59 -14.93
C PRO A 66 -5.29 17.96 -14.10
N ALA A 67 -6.31 17.40 -14.76
CA ALA A 67 -7.43 16.73 -14.11
C ALA A 67 -7.02 15.57 -13.18
N CYS A 68 -5.83 15.00 -13.40
CA CYS A 68 -5.29 13.89 -12.65
C CYS A 68 -4.79 14.28 -11.25
N PHE A 69 -4.31 15.52 -11.04
CA PHE A 69 -3.64 15.90 -9.79
C PHE A 69 -4.57 15.88 -8.57
N ALA A 70 -5.88 15.91 -8.78
CA ALA A 70 -6.87 15.80 -7.70
C ALA A 70 -7.21 14.35 -7.33
N TRP A 71 -6.77 13.35 -8.10
CA TRP A 71 -7.11 11.94 -7.86
C TRP A 71 -6.36 11.37 -6.66
N VAL A 72 -7.02 10.52 -5.88
CA VAL A 72 -6.48 9.93 -4.64
C VAL A 72 -6.61 8.41 -4.61
N ALA A 73 -5.83 7.74 -3.76
CA ALA A 73 -5.88 6.29 -3.61
C ALA A 73 -7.28 5.83 -3.15
N GLY A 74 -7.70 4.66 -3.62
CA GLY A 74 -9.00 4.05 -3.38
C GLY A 74 -10.11 4.52 -4.33
N GLU A 75 -9.90 5.56 -5.13
CA GLU A 75 -10.90 6.00 -6.11
C GLU A 75 -11.09 4.95 -7.22
N ARG A 76 -12.36 4.66 -7.54
CA ARG A 76 -12.73 3.70 -8.58
C ARG A 76 -12.51 4.30 -9.97
N ILE A 77 -11.86 3.52 -10.83
CA ILE A 77 -11.51 3.94 -12.18
C ILE A 77 -11.88 2.89 -13.21
N ARG A 78 -12.07 3.35 -14.44
CA ARG A 78 -12.27 2.53 -15.64
C ARG A 78 -11.24 2.90 -16.68
N LEU A 79 -10.56 1.91 -17.25
CA LEU A 79 -9.72 2.12 -18.42
C LEU A 79 -10.60 2.38 -19.65
N LEU A 80 -10.41 3.51 -20.30
CA LEU A 80 -11.05 3.86 -21.57
C LEU A 80 -10.16 3.53 -22.77
N ALA A 81 -8.84 3.69 -22.63
CA ALA A 81 -7.85 3.36 -23.66
C ALA A 81 -6.48 3.06 -23.03
N GLY A 82 -5.66 2.22 -23.68
CA GLY A 82 -4.34 1.80 -23.18
C GLY A 82 -4.35 0.38 -22.65
N ASP A 83 -3.48 0.09 -21.68
CA ASP A 83 -3.31 -1.24 -21.09
C ASP A 83 -3.20 -1.16 -19.55
N TRP A 84 -3.92 -2.02 -18.86
CA TRP A 84 -3.94 -2.08 -17.38
C TRP A 84 -2.59 -2.43 -16.76
N ASN A 85 -1.68 -3.07 -17.49
CA ASN A 85 -0.36 -3.45 -17.01
C ASN A 85 0.72 -2.45 -17.47
N GLY A 86 0.33 -1.30 -18.03
CA GLY A 86 1.24 -0.26 -18.48
C GLY A 86 2.01 -0.61 -19.76
N ARG A 87 1.56 -1.61 -20.55
CA ARG A 87 2.17 -1.96 -21.85
C ARG A 87 1.64 -1.07 -22.99
N CYS A 88 1.79 0.23 -22.81
CA CYS A 88 1.31 1.27 -23.72
C CYS A 88 2.27 2.46 -23.71
N VAL A 89 1.98 3.47 -24.52
CA VAL A 89 2.65 4.79 -24.42
C VAL A 89 1.81 5.70 -23.53
N VAL A 90 0.51 5.80 -23.85
CA VAL A 90 -0.48 6.57 -23.10
C VAL A 90 -1.66 5.68 -22.71
N ALA A 91 -2.24 5.94 -21.54
CA ALA A 91 -3.50 5.37 -21.08
C ALA A 91 -4.49 6.48 -20.71
N LEU A 92 -5.78 6.23 -20.95
CA LEU A 92 -6.88 7.11 -20.59
C LEU A 92 -7.77 6.40 -19.58
N PHE A 93 -7.90 6.99 -18.39
CA PHE A 93 -8.75 6.49 -17.33
C PHE A 93 -9.92 7.43 -17.08
N TYR A 94 -11.07 6.87 -16.72
CA TYR A 94 -12.23 7.59 -16.21
C TYR A 94 -12.41 7.32 -14.72
N ASN A 95 -12.54 8.37 -13.92
CA ASN A 95 -12.79 8.27 -12.49
C ASN A 95 -14.29 8.38 -12.21
N LEU A 96 -14.85 7.34 -11.60
CA LEU A 96 -16.29 7.22 -11.38
C LEU A 96 -16.78 8.20 -10.31
N SER A 97 -15.97 8.46 -9.28
CA SER A 97 -16.33 9.39 -8.19
C SER A 97 -16.30 10.84 -8.65
N ARG A 98 -15.30 11.20 -9.46
CA ARG A 98 -15.07 12.58 -9.94
C ARG A 98 -15.76 12.90 -11.25
N ARG A 99 -16.22 11.89 -11.98
CA ARG A 99 -16.82 12.00 -13.31
C ARG A 99 -15.93 12.74 -14.31
N ASN A 100 -14.62 12.55 -14.22
CA ASN A 100 -13.65 13.13 -15.12
C ASN A 100 -12.69 12.07 -15.69
N THR A 101 -12.02 12.43 -16.79
CA THR A 101 -10.99 11.62 -17.41
C THR A 101 -9.60 12.15 -17.07
N CYS A 102 -8.63 11.25 -17.00
CA CYS A 102 -7.23 11.56 -16.83
C CYS A 102 -6.42 10.78 -17.86
N GLU A 103 -5.63 11.51 -18.63
CA GLU A 103 -4.62 10.94 -19.52
C GLU A 103 -3.31 10.77 -18.75
N MET A 104 -2.62 9.65 -18.99
CA MET A 104 -1.40 9.29 -18.26
C MET A 104 -0.39 8.60 -19.17
N TRP A 105 0.91 8.85 -18.96
CA TRP A 105 1.98 8.03 -19.52
C TRP A 105 2.00 6.67 -18.85
N CYS A 106 2.17 5.61 -19.66
CA CYS A 106 2.39 4.26 -19.16
C CYS A 106 3.88 4.05 -18.84
N GLY A 107 4.17 3.28 -17.78
CA GLY A 107 5.56 3.07 -17.35
C GLY A 107 6.16 4.29 -16.65
N GLY A 108 5.29 5.13 -16.07
CA GLY A 108 5.65 6.35 -15.34
C GLY A 108 6.87 6.14 -14.44
N GLY A 109 7.78 7.11 -14.45
CA GLY A 109 9.19 7.00 -14.03
C GLY A 109 9.51 6.41 -12.65
N ARG A 110 10.80 6.48 -12.30
CA ARG A 110 11.30 6.03 -10.98
C ARG A 110 10.92 7.05 -9.90
N TRP A 111 9.69 6.94 -9.40
CA TRP A 111 9.18 7.62 -8.19
C TRP A 111 9.44 6.77 -6.95
#